data_AF-A0A229GN15-F1
#
_entry.id   AF-A0A229GN15-F1
#
_cell.length_a   1.000
_cell.length_b   1.000
_cell.length_c   1.000
_cell.angle_alpha   90.00
_cell.angle_beta   90.00
_cell.angle_gamma   90.00
#
_symmetry.space_group_name_H-M   'P 1'
#
loop_
_entity.id
_entity.type
_entity.pdbx_description
1 polymer ?
#
loop_
_entity_poly.entity_id
_entity_poly.type
_entity_poly.pdbx_seq_one_letter_code
_entity_poly.pdbx_strand_id
1 'polypeptide(L)'
;MGRELMCTSSAFARCVGDVDAVLGLMLGWSLLAVLAGEEPADLEDIAVAQPLIMTVQLALTAGLAALGLRPAAVVGHSMVR
;
A
#
# COMPACT_ATOMS: atom_id res chain seq x y z
N MET A 1 5.39 -6.59 4.46
CA MET A 1 4.45 -5.97 5.40
C MET A 1 3.02 -6.10 4.84
N GLY A 2 1.96 -6.16 5.65
CA GLY A 2 0.57 -6.14 5.14
C GLY A 2 -0.02 -7.47 4.63
N ARG A 3 0.76 -8.57 4.60
CA ARG A 3 0.33 -9.88 4.04
C ARG A 3 -0.92 -10.45 4.71
N GLU A 4 -1.02 -10.36 6.03
CA GLU A 4 -2.21 -10.85 6.73
C GLU A 4 -3.47 -10.06 6.35
N LEU A 5 -3.35 -8.73 6.24
CA LEU A 5 -4.46 -7.84 5.86
C LEU A 5 -4.91 -8.04 4.41
N MET A 6 -4.01 -8.46 3.51
CA MET A 6 -4.39 -8.89 2.16
C MET A 6 -5.37 -10.06 2.17
N CYS A 7 -5.30 -10.95 3.17
CA CYS A 7 -6.19 -12.09 3.30
C CYS A 7 -7.43 -11.80 4.15
N THR A 8 -7.33 -10.89 5.13
CA THR A 8 -8.38 -10.68 6.14
C THR A 8 -9.21 -9.42 5.93
N SER A 9 -8.77 -8.47 5.11
CA SER A 9 -9.48 -7.22 4.84
C SER A 9 -9.66 -7.00 3.34
N SER A 10 -10.91 -7.15 2.87
CA SER A 10 -11.26 -6.92 1.46
C SER A 10 -11.01 -5.47 1.03
N ALA A 11 -11.21 -4.50 1.93
CA ALA A 11 -10.94 -3.09 1.66
C ALA A 11 -9.43 -2.81 1.52
N PHE A 12 -8.61 -3.46 2.34
CA PHE A 12 -7.15 -3.38 2.23
C PHE A 12 -6.68 -3.99 0.90
N ALA A 13 -7.08 -5.22 0.62
CA ALA A 13 -6.67 -5.93 -0.60
C ALA A 13 -7.10 -5.20 -1.88
N ARG A 14 -8.33 -4.67 -1.90
CA ARG A 14 -8.83 -3.86 -3.02
C ARG A 14 -8.00 -2.60 -3.20
N CYS A 15 -7.70 -1.87 -2.13
CA CYS A 15 -6.91 -0.66 -2.23
C CYS A 15 -5.49 -0.94 -2.76
N VAL A 16 -4.85 -2.03 -2.32
CA VAL A 16 -3.55 -2.44 -2.86
C VAL A 16 -3.65 -2.73 -4.37
N GLY A 17 -4.66 -3.47 -4.81
CA GLY A 17 -4.89 -3.74 -6.23
C GLY A 17 -5.17 -2.48 -7.06
N ASP A 18 -5.98 -1.56 -6.53
CA ASP A 18 -6.30 -0.29 -7.20
C ASP A 18 -5.04 0.60 -7.35
N VAL A 19 -4.18 0.62 -6.33
CA VAL A 19 -2.90 1.36 -6.38
C VAL A 19 -1.90 0.69 -7.33
N ASP A 20 -1.81 -0.65 -7.31
CA ASP A 20 -0.95 -1.42 -8.23
C ASP A 20 -1.34 -1.20 -9.69
N ALA A 21 -2.63 -1.18 -9.99
CA ALA A 21 -3.12 -0.94 -11.36
C ALA A 21 -2.71 0.44 -11.92
N VAL A 22 -2.55 1.45 -11.04
CA VAL A 22 -2.14 2.80 -11.44
C VAL A 22 -0.62 2.94 -11.45
N LEU A 23 0.03 2.59 -10.34
CA LEU A 23 1.47 2.82 -10.16
C LEU A 23 2.32 1.74 -10.82
N GLY A 24 1.86 0.50 -10.90
CA GLY A 24 2.61 -0.59 -11.52
C GLY A 24 2.94 -0.30 -12.99
N LEU A 25 2.06 0.41 -13.70
CA LEU A 25 2.31 0.88 -15.07
C LEU A 25 3.45 1.91 -15.16
N MET A 26 3.59 2.76 -14.14
CA MET A 26 4.64 3.79 -14.08
C MET A 26 5.98 3.22 -13.58
N LEU A 27 5.91 2.25 -12.67
CA LEU A 27 7.05 1.64 -12.01
C LEU A 27 7.68 0.52 -12.84
N GLY A 28 6.89 -0.14 -13.69
CA GLY A 28 7.33 -1.30 -14.48
C GLY A 28 7.38 -2.62 -13.69
N TRP A 29 6.85 -2.64 -12.47
CA TRP A 29 6.77 -3.81 -11.59
C TRP A 29 5.52 -3.74 -10.71
N SER A 30 5.09 -4.88 -10.16
CA SER A 30 3.87 -4.97 -9.34
C SER A 30 4.16 -4.80 -7.86
N LEU A 31 3.58 -3.76 -7.27
CA LEU A 31 3.50 -3.53 -5.83
C LEU A 31 2.77 -4.68 -5.13
N LEU A 32 1.70 -5.18 -5.76
CA LEU A 32 0.91 -6.28 -5.21
C LEU A 32 1.74 -7.56 -5.10
N ALA A 33 2.46 -7.95 -6.17
CA ALA A 33 3.30 -9.14 -6.17
C ALA A 33 4.40 -9.06 -5.09
N VAL A 34 5.04 -7.89 -4.95
CA VAL A 34 6.04 -7.65 -3.91
C VAL A 34 5.44 -7.73 -2.51
N LEU A 35 4.29 -7.09 -2.26
CA LEU A 35 3.62 -7.12 -0.95
C LEU A 35 3.10 -8.52 -0.60
N ALA A 36 2.67 -9.31 -1.58
CA ALA A 36 2.26 -10.70 -1.42
C ALA A 36 3.45 -11.63 -1.09
N GLY A 37 4.67 -11.20 -1.42
CA GLY A 37 5.90 -11.97 -1.29
C GLY A 37 6.14 -12.93 -2.46
N GLU A 38 5.53 -12.64 -3.61
CA GLU A 38 5.66 -13.41 -4.85
C GLU A 38 6.89 -12.98 -5.65
N GLU A 39 7.25 -11.69 -5.57
CA GLU A 39 8.44 -11.12 -6.20
C GLU A 39 9.37 -10.49 -5.15
N PRO A 40 10.70 -10.67 -5.27
CA PRO A 40 11.66 -10.00 -4.40
C PRO A 40 11.72 -8.50 -4.72
N ALA A 41 12.11 -7.71 -3.73
CA ALA A 41 12.30 -6.28 -3.87
C ALA A 41 13.46 -5.83 -2.98
N ASP A 42 14.29 -4.92 -3.50
CA ASP A 42 15.31 -4.24 -2.70
C ASP A 42 14.67 -3.10 -1.91
N LEU A 43 14.53 -3.30 -0.59
CA LEU A 43 13.92 -2.30 0.30
C LEU A 43 14.91 -1.20 0.73
N GLU A 44 16.20 -1.33 0.40
CA GLU A 44 17.17 -0.26 0.61
C GLU A 44 17.10 0.80 -0.50
N ASP A 45 16.60 0.43 -1.68
CA ASP A 45 16.28 1.38 -2.74
C ASP A 45 15.01 2.17 -2.42
N ILE A 46 15.17 3.49 -2.27
CA ILE A 46 14.06 4.40 -1.96
C ILE A 46 12.99 4.41 -3.07
N ALA A 47 13.37 4.20 -4.33
CA ALA A 47 12.43 4.14 -5.45
C ALA A 47 11.50 2.92 -5.36
N VAL A 48 11.88 1.90 -4.58
CA VAL A 48 11.09 0.70 -4.30
C VAL A 48 10.36 0.81 -2.97
N ALA A 49 11.08 1.18 -1.91
CA ALA A 49 10.53 1.25 -0.55
C ALA A 49 9.40 2.28 -0.43
N GLN A 50 9.52 3.43 -1.10
CA GLN A 50 8.58 4.53 -0.94
C GLN A 50 7.18 4.25 -1.54
N PRO A 51 7.06 3.73 -2.78
CA PRO A 51 5.78 3.27 -3.29
C PRO A 51 5.12 2.17 -2.44
N LEU A 52 5.92 1.24 -1.91
CA LEU A 52 5.42 0.16 -1.06
C LEU A 52 4.81 0.69 0.25
N ILE A 53 5.53 1.54 0.98
CA ILE A 53 5.02 2.06 2.26
C ILE A 53 3.80 2.96 2.05
N MET A 54 3.78 3.77 1.00
CA MET A 54 2.62 4.59 0.65
C MET A 54 1.40 3.71 0.36
N THR A 55 1.58 2.64 -0.43
CA THR A 55 0.51 1.68 -0.73
C THR A 55 -0.07 1.06 0.53
N VAL A 56 0.79 0.66 1.48
CA VAL A 56 0.35 0.13 2.78
C VAL A 56 -0.39 1.18 3.60
N GLN A 57 0.06 2.43 3.64
CA GLN A 57 -0.62 3.52 4.38
C GLN A 57 -2.02 3.82 3.81
N LEU A 58 -2.15 3.87 2.49
CA LEU A 58 -3.44 4.05 1.80
C LEU A 58 -4.38 2.87 2.10
N ALA A 59 -3.88 1.63 2.00
CA ALA A 59 -4.67 0.43 2.25
C ALA A 59 -5.10 0.30 3.72
N LEU A 60 -4.24 0.68 4.67
CA LEU A 60 -4.62 0.78 6.09
C LEU A 60 -5.71 1.82 6.30
N THR A 61 -5.59 2.99 5.67
CA THR A 61 -6.61 4.06 5.75
C THR A 61 -7.95 3.56 5.20
N ALA A 62 -7.95 2.86 4.06
CA ALA A 62 -9.14 2.25 3.49
C ALA A 62 -9.75 1.19 4.42
N GLY A 63 -8.91 0.33 5.03
CA GLY A 63 -9.34 -0.67 6.01
C GLY A 63 -10.01 -0.05 7.23
N LEU A 64 -9.41 1.01 7.81
CA LEU A 64 -9.99 1.73 8.95
C LEU A 64 -11.31 2.41 8.58
N ALA A 65 -11.38 3.03 7.39
CA ALA A 65 -12.61 3.65 6.90
C ALA A 65 -13.75 2.63 6.70
N ALA A 66 -13.43 1.41 6.25
CA ALA A 66 -14.41 0.32 6.14
C ALA A 66 -14.97 -0.13 7.49
N LEU A 67 -14.25 0.11 8.59
CA LEU A 67 -14.72 -0.10 9.97
C LEU A 67 -15.50 1.11 10.53
N GLY A 68 -15.77 2.13 9.72
CA GLY A 68 -16.51 3.33 10.11
C GLY A 68 -15.66 4.40 10.79
N LEU A 69 -14.34 4.21 10.90
CA LEU A 69 -13.44 5.19 11.49
C LEU A 69 -13.23 6.36 10.51
N ARG A 70 -13.27 7.59 11.04
CA ARG A 70 -13.00 8.82 10.29
C ARG A 70 -11.91 9.62 10.99
N PRO A 71 -10.85 10.02 10.28
CA PRO A 71 -9.81 10.84 10.90
C PRO A 71 -10.37 12.23 11.22
N ALA A 72 -10.11 12.71 12.43
CA ALA A 72 -10.41 14.09 12.82
C ALA A 72 -9.33 15.08 12.32
N ALA A 73 -8.11 14.58 12.08
CA ALA A 73 -6.98 15.30 11.51
C ALA A 73 -6.03 14.32 10.83
N VAL A 74 -5.19 14.82 9.92
CA VAL A 74 -4.13 14.06 9.25
C VAL A 74 -2.83 14.84 9.36
N VAL A 75 -1.74 14.15 9.68
CA VAL A 75 -0.38 14.70 9.71
C VAL A 75 0.53 13.77 8.92
N GLY A 76 1.36 14.35 8.06
CA GLY A 76 2.43 13.63 7.37
C GLY A 76 3.79 14.07 7.91
N HIS A 77 4.76 13.17 7.93
CA HIS A 77 6.15 13.49 8.27
C HIS A 77 7.07 13.03 7.13
N SER A 78 7.83 13.97 6.55
CA SER A 78 8.54 13.78 5.27
C SER A 78 7.57 13.36 4.14
N MET A 79 8.06 12.92 2.97
CA MET A 79 7.19 12.71 1.81
C MET A 79 6.06 11.71 2.07
N VAL A 80 4.89 12.31 2.31
CA VAL A 80 3.63 12.07 1.61
C VAL A 80 3.63 13.04 0.41
N ARG A 81 3.87 12.58 -0.81
CA ARG A 81 3.57 13.32 -2.05
C ARG A 81 2.93 12.38 -3.05
#